data_AF-A0A9X4KXV7-F1
#
_entry.id   AF-A0A9X4KXV7-F1
#
_cell.length_a   1.000
_cell.length_b   1.000
_cell.length_c   1.000
_cell.angle_alpha   90.00
_cell.angle_beta   90.00
_cell.angle_gamma   90.00
#
_symmetry.space_group_name_H-M   'P 1'
#
loop_
_entity.id
_entity.type
_entity.pdbx_description
1 polymer ?
#
loop_
_entity_poly.entity_id
_entity_poly.type
_entity_poly.pdbx_seq_one_letter_code
_entity_poly.pdbx_strand_id
1 'polypeptide(L)'
;MARFGDGLIFAAAVAAIIWWVWRRFRHWLHEPPSSRLRRLARDGAPDDEDEAAALLREHGYEALSGKHRIPLGVSVDDGPYEATRLYFDYIASKEERYYLVKLERPRQPMDWTASGIRERLLVYALLFPECEGVIVADMRDRTLRTVRFKIEEGKE
;
A
#
# COMPACT_ATOMS: atom_id res chain seq x y z
N MET A 1 44.16 9.36 37.05
CA MET A 1 42.73 9.73 36.90
C MET A 1 42.29 10.03 35.45
N ALA A 2 43.14 9.88 34.42
CA ALA A 2 42.74 10.12 33.02
C ALA A 2 42.05 8.90 32.35
N ARG A 3 42.43 7.66 32.70
CA ARG A 3 41.92 6.44 32.04
C ARG A 3 40.44 6.12 32.30
N PHE A 4 39.88 6.57 33.42
CA PHE A 4 38.46 6.33 33.75
C PHE A 4 37.53 7.26 32.97
N GLY A 5 37.96 8.49 32.66
CA GLY A 5 37.21 9.43 31.83
C GLY A 5 37.10 8.95 30.38
N ASP A 6 38.21 8.49 29.82
CA ASP A 6 38.24 7.98 28.43
C ASP A 6 37.35 6.74 28.24
N GLY A 7 37.34 5.82 29.21
CA GLY A 7 36.46 4.65 29.17
C GLY A 7 34.97 5.02 29.21
N LEU A 8 34.62 6.02 30.03
CA LEU A 8 33.23 6.50 30.15
C LEU A 8 32.78 7.22 28.87
N ILE A 9 33.65 8.05 28.28
CA ILE A 9 33.39 8.76 27.03
C ILE A 9 33.23 7.76 25.88
N PHE A 10 34.08 6.74 25.81
CA PHE A 10 33.97 5.71 24.79
C PHE A 10 32.67 4.90 24.91
N ALA A 11 32.28 4.54 26.13
CA ALA A 11 31.01 3.86 26.39
C ALA A 11 29.80 4.72 25.98
N ALA A 12 29.82 6.01 26.30
CA ALA A 12 28.75 6.94 25.91
C ALA A 12 28.68 7.13 24.38
N ALA A 13 29.81 7.22 23.70
CA ALA A 13 29.86 7.33 22.24
C ALA A 13 29.31 6.06 21.56
N VAL A 14 29.70 4.88 22.04
CA VAL A 14 29.18 3.61 21.52
C VAL A 14 27.68 3.48 21.76
N ALA A 15 27.18 3.84 22.94
CA ALA A 15 25.75 3.82 23.24
C ALA A 15 24.97 4.80 22.34
N ALA A 16 25.52 6.00 22.08
CA ALA A 16 24.92 6.96 21.17
C ALA A 16 24.87 6.44 19.72
N ILE A 17 25.93 5.78 19.26
CA ILE A 17 25.98 5.15 17.93
C ILE A 17 24.98 4.01 17.84
N ILE A 18 24.91 3.12 18.83
CA ILE A 18 23.94 2.01 18.85
C ILE A 18 22.51 2.56 18.87
N TRP A 19 22.22 3.58 19.68
CA TRP A 19 20.90 4.22 19.71
C TRP A 19 20.56 4.87 18.37
N TRP A 20 21.52 5.56 17.74
CA TRP A 20 21.33 6.23 16.45
C TRP A 20 21.12 5.21 15.32
N VAL A 21 21.95 4.16 15.26
CA VAL A 21 21.81 3.05 14.32
C VAL A 21 20.50 2.31 14.56
N TRP A 22 20.13 2.01 15.81
CA TRP A 22 18.85 1.36 16.12
C TRP A 22 17.66 2.23 15.73
N ARG A 23 17.71 3.55 15.97
CA ARG A 23 16.68 4.50 15.53
C ARG A 23 16.59 4.59 14.01
N ARG A 24 17.73 4.69 13.32
CA ARG A 24 17.83 4.78 11.86
C ARG A 24 17.40 3.48 11.18
N PHE A 25 17.80 2.35 11.74
CA PHE A 25 17.44 1.01 11.30
C PHE A 25 15.98 0.74 11.56
N ARG A 26 15.43 1.12 12.72
CA ARG A 26 14.00 1.04 13.02
C ARG A 26 13.17 1.88 12.06
N HIS A 27 13.62 3.07 11.70
CA HIS A 27 12.97 3.91 10.70
C HIS A 27 13.09 3.32 9.28
N TRP A 28 14.24 2.74 8.92
CA TRP A 28 14.43 2.03 7.65
C TRP A 28 13.61 0.73 7.55
N LEU A 29 13.38 0.05 8.68
CA LEU A 29 12.52 -1.13 8.77
C LEU A 29 11.04 -0.78 8.80
N HIS A 30 10.66 0.46 9.15
CA HIS A 30 9.26 0.87 9.36
C HIS A 30 8.70 1.88 8.35
N GLU A 31 9.44 2.39 7.33
CA GLU A 31 8.85 3.03 6.12
C GLU A 31 9.91 3.48 5.08
N PRO A 32 9.60 3.60 3.77
CA PRO A 32 8.29 3.51 3.10
C PRO A 32 8.18 2.35 2.09
N PRO A 33 6.94 2.00 1.68
CA PRO A 33 6.67 0.92 0.74
C PRO A 33 7.40 1.09 -0.59
N SER A 34 7.62 -0.06 -1.21
CA SER A 34 8.54 -0.35 -2.30
C SER A 34 8.69 0.79 -3.31
N SER A 35 9.92 0.99 -3.80
CA SER A 35 10.23 1.91 -4.91
C SER A 35 9.31 1.77 -6.13
N ARG A 36 8.60 0.64 -6.26
CA ARG A 36 7.61 0.36 -7.30
C ARG A 36 6.30 1.15 -7.10
N LEU A 37 5.71 1.14 -5.91
CA LEU A 37 4.51 1.96 -5.62
C LEU A 37 4.82 3.44 -5.70
N ARG A 38 5.97 3.88 -5.19
CA ARG A 38 6.38 5.28 -5.29
C ARG A 38 6.63 5.71 -6.75
N ARG A 39 6.99 4.80 -7.65
CA ARG A 39 7.06 5.06 -9.10
C ARG A 39 5.67 5.16 -9.71
N LEU A 40 4.79 4.20 -9.45
CA LEU A 40 3.39 4.22 -9.91
C LEU A 40 2.64 5.47 -9.42
N ALA A 41 2.87 5.87 -8.18
CA ALA A 41 2.28 7.06 -7.57
C ALA A 41 2.78 8.38 -8.21
N ARG A 42 3.91 8.38 -8.94
CA ARG A 42 4.41 9.59 -9.61
C ARG A 42 3.86 9.77 -11.02
N ASP A 43 3.19 8.77 -11.60
CA ASP A 43 2.80 8.76 -13.02
C ASP A 43 1.53 9.57 -13.33
N GLY A 44 1.20 10.57 -12.51
CA GLY A 44 0.13 11.53 -12.78
C GLY A 44 -0.86 11.62 -11.63
N ALA A 45 -0.85 12.75 -10.93
CA ALA A 45 -1.88 13.09 -9.96
C ALA A 45 -3.26 13.04 -10.66
N PRO A 46 -4.32 12.58 -9.97
CA PRO A 46 -5.67 12.67 -10.51
C PRO A 46 -6.03 14.13 -10.81
N ASP A 47 -6.88 14.34 -11.81
CA ASP A 47 -7.43 15.67 -12.06
C ASP A 47 -8.15 16.20 -10.81
N ASP A 48 -7.99 17.49 -10.51
CA ASP A 48 -8.54 18.12 -9.29
C ASP A 48 -10.08 18.02 -9.20
N GLU A 49 -10.75 17.82 -10.33
CA GLU A 49 -12.20 17.67 -10.49
C GLU A 49 -12.70 16.23 -10.30
N ASP A 50 -11.83 15.27 -10.02
CA ASP A 50 -12.22 13.87 -9.85
C ASP A 50 -13.01 13.65 -8.54
N GLU A 51 -14.30 13.31 -8.67
CA GLU A 51 -15.19 13.04 -7.53
C GLU A 51 -14.65 11.94 -6.60
N ALA A 52 -13.97 10.92 -7.14
CA ALA A 52 -13.39 9.86 -6.33
C ALA A 52 -12.19 10.36 -5.52
N ALA A 53 -11.36 11.23 -6.10
CA ALA A 53 -10.28 11.88 -5.37
C ALA A 53 -10.81 12.83 -4.28
N ALA A 54 -11.93 13.51 -4.53
CA ALA A 54 -12.62 14.30 -3.50
C ALA A 54 -13.13 13.42 -2.35
N LEU A 55 -13.79 12.30 -2.65
CA LEU A 55 -14.29 11.37 -1.62
C LEU A 55 -13.15 10.80 -0.75
N LEU A 56 -12.01 10.45 -1.36
CA LEU A 56 -10.81 10.02 -0.66
C LEU A 56 -10.30 11.11 0.30
N ARG A 57 -10.20 12.36 -0.18
CA ARG A 57 -9.78 13.53 0.63
C ARG A 57 -10.70 13.79 1.81
N GLU A 58 -12.01 13.69 1.62
CA GLU A 58 -13.00 13.84 2.70
C GLU A 58 -12.79 12.83 3.84
N HIS A 59 -12.26 11.64 3.53
CA HIS A 59 -11.94 10.59 4.51
C HIS A 59 -10.48 10.66 5.01
N GLY A 60 -9.75 11.72 4.66
CA GLY A 60 -8.37 11.97 5.07
C GLY A 60 -7.32 11.19 4.29
N TYR A 61 -7.64 10.74 3.07
CA TYR A 61 -6.68 10.13 2.15
C TYR A 61 -6.25 11.13 1.07
N GLU A 62 -4.98 11.08 0.69
CA GLU A 62 -4.46 11.79 -0.47
C GLU A 62 -4.41 10.83 -1.67
N ALA A 63 -5.10 11.16 -2.76
CA ALA A 63 -5.04 10.38 -4.00
C ALA A 63 -3.77 10.75 -4.77
N LEU A 64 -2.80 9.83 -4.79
CA LEU A 64 -1.47 10.08 -5.35
C LEU A 64 -1.42 9.91 -6.87
N SER A 65 -2.26 9.04 -7.42
CA SER A 65 -2.25 8.77 -8.85
C SER A 65 -3.60 8.23 -9.33
N GLY A 66 -3.94 8.51 -10.58
CA GLY A 66 -5.13 8.00 -11.26
C GLY A 66 -5.07 6.51 -11.64
N LYS A 67 -5.87 6.13 -12.65
CA LYS A 67 -6.09 4.73 -13.03
C LYS A 67 -4.84 4.05 -13.57
N HIS A 68 -4.48 2.92 -12.97
CA HIS A 68 -3.30 2.14 -13.33
C HIS A 68 -3.64 0.88 -14.11
N ARG A 69 -2.79 0.58 -15.10
CA ARG A 69 -2.82 -0.66 -15.89
C ARG A 69 -1.58 -1.48 -15.58
N ILE A 70 -1.78 -2.68 -15.03
CA ILE A 70 -0.70 -3.65 -14.79
C ILE A 70 -0.71 -4.65 -15.96
N PRO A 71 0.28 -4.60 -16.88
CA PRO A 71 0.40 -5.60 -17.93
C PRO A 71 0.86 -6.93 -17.32
N LEU A 72 0.26 -8.03 -17.78
CA LEU A 72 0.60 -9.39 -17.38
C LEU A 72 0.71 -10.26 -18.63
N GLY A 73 1.56 -11.29 -18.56
CA GLY A 73 1.60 -12.37 -19.54
C GLY A 73 1.15 -13.66 -18.87
N VAL A 74 0.35 -14.47 -19.56
CA VAL A 74 -0.03 -15.81 -19.11
C VAL A 74 0.26 -16.80 -20.22
N SER A 75 0.84 -17.95 -19.87
CA SER A 75 0.97 -19.09 -20.76
C SER A 75 0.36 -20.31 -20.08
N VAL A 76 -0.15 -21.24 -20.87
CA VAL A 76 -0.61 -22.56 -20.41
C VAL A 76 0.39 -23.58 -20.93
N ASP A 77 0.96 -24.38 -20.01
CA ASP A 77 2.09 -25.27 -20.28
C ASP A 77 3.25 -24.52 -20.99
N ASP A 78 3.79 -25.09 -22.06
CA ASP A 78 4.84 -24.49 -22.90
C ASP A 78 4.26 -23.70 -24.11
N GLY A 79 2.99 -23.29 -24.02
CA GLY A 79 2.32 -22.48 -25.04
C GLY A 79 2.85 -21.04 -25.13
N PRO A 80 2.46 -20.28 -26.17
CA PRO A 80 2.84 -18.88 -26.30
C PRO A 80 2.26 -18.03 -25.16
N TYR A 81 2.98 -16.99 -24.75
CA TYR A 81 2.47 -16.02 -23.79
C TYR A 81 1.36 -15.16 -24.41
N GLU A 82 0.21 -15.14 -23.74
CA GLU A 82 -0.90 -14.26 -24.03
C GLU A 82 -0.90 -13.05 -23.09
N ALA A 83 -1.13 -11.87 -23.66
CA ALA A 83 -1.19 -10.64 -22.89
C ALA A 83 -2.52 -10.51 -22.16
N THR A 84 -2.46 -10.29 -20.85
CA THR A 84 -3.60 -9.93 -20.01
C THR A 84 -3.23 -8.72 -19.14
N ARG A 85 -4.18 -8.25 -18.34
CA ARG A 85 -4.02 -7.01 -17.59
C ARG A 85 -4.91 -6.95 -16.37
N LEU A 86 -4.37 -6.38 -15.31
CA LEU A 86 -5.13 -5.96 -14.14
C LEU A 86 -5.20 -4.45 -14.08
N TYR A 87 -6.20 -3.96 -13.35
CA TYR A 87 -6.45 -2.54 -13.19
C TYR A 87 -6.70 -2.23 -11.73
N PHE A 88 -6.26 -1.06 -11.28
CA PHE A 88 -6.81 -0.43 -10.08
C PHE A 88 -6.99 1.06 -10.37
N ASP A 89 -7.90 1.70 -9.65
CA ASP A 89 -8.39 3.00 -10.05
C ASP A 89 -7.54 4.14 -9.47
N TYR A 90 -7.02 4.00 -8.24
CA TYR A 90 -6.08 4.97 -7.65
C TYR A 90 -5.07 4.32 -6.73
N ILE A 91 -3.99 5.06 -6.42
CA ILE A 91 -3.20 4.86 -5.21
C ILE A 91 -3.58 5.98 -4.26
N ALA A 92 -3.93 5.63 -3.03
CA ALA A 92 -4.19 6.58 -1.96
C ALA A 92 -3.10 6.47 -0.89
N SER A 93 -2.85 7.57 -0.18
CA SER A 93 -2.00 7.57 1.00
C SER A 93 -2.67 8.23 2.19
N LYS A 94 -2.36 7.75 3.39
CA LYS A 94 -2.81 8.32 4.65
C LYS A 94 -1.83 7.95 5.74
N GLU A 95 -1.33 8.94 6.47
CA GLU A 95 -0.34 8.74 7.55
C GLU A 95 0.88 7.92 7.06
N GLU A 96 1.47 8.33 5.92
CA GLU A 96 2.64 7.68 5.28
C GLU A 96 2.42 6.25 4.75
N ARG A 97 1.24 5.69 4.97
CA ARG A 97 0.81 4.39 4.47
C ARG A 97 0.13 4.50 3.13
N TYR A 98 0.32 3.48 2.29
CA TYR A 98 -0.23 3.42 0.95
C TYR A 98 -1.35 2.38 0.85
N TYR A 99 -2.36 2.71 0.05
CA TYR A 99 -3.55 1.90 -0.18
C TYR A 99 -3.82 1.85 -1.68
N LEU A 100 -4.27 0.70 -2.16
CA LEU A 100 -4.83 0.61 -3.51
C LEU A 100 -6.31 0.97 -3.43
N VAL A 101 -6.83 1.67 -4.44
CA VAL A 101 -8.24 2.03 -4.51
C VAL A 101 -8.91 1.34 -5.69
N LYS A 102 -10.08 0.78 -5.41
CA LYS A 102 -10.99 0.19 -6.38
C LYS A 102 -12.33 0.88 -6.30
N LEU A 103 -12.79 1.44 -7.42
CA LEU A 103 -14.14 1.98 -7.51
C LEU A 103 -15.14 0.84 -7.65
N GLU A 104 -16.19 0.87 -6.84
CA GLU A 104 -17.34 0.01 -7.00
C GLU A 104 -18.10 0.39 -8.28
N ARG A 105 -18.46 -0.61 -9.07
CA ARG A 105 -19.14 -0.41 -10.36
C ARG A 105 -20.55 -0.98 -10.27
N PRO A 106 -21.60 -0.23 -10.67
CA PRO A 106 -22.99 -0.70 -10.57
C PRO A 106 -23.25 -2.02 -11.30
N ARG A 107 -22.55 -2.25 -12.42
CA ARG A 107 -22.64 -3.45 -13.27
C ARG A 107 -21.92 -4.67 -12.69
N GLN A 108 -21.08 -4.48 -11.69
CA GLN A 108 -20.32 -5.55 -11.03
C GLN A 108 -20.15 -5.18 -9.55
N PRO A 109 -21.23 -5.22 -8.76
CA PRO A 109 -21.17 -4.91 -7.33
C PRO A 109 -20.20 -5.84 -6.62
N MET A 110 -19.66 -5.39 -5.49
CA MET A 110 -18.81 -6.22 -4.66
C MET A 110 -19.67 -7.26 -3.91
N ASP A 111 -19.30 -8.54 -4.01
CA ASP A 111 -19.78 -9.52 -3.05
C ASP A 111 -18.98 -9.37 -1.76
N TRP A 112 -19.67 -8.94 -0.70
CA TRP A 112 -19.08 -8.68 0.61
C TRP A 112 -18.93 -9.93 1.48
N THR A 113 -19.20 -11.13 0.94
CA THR A 113 -18.76 -12.38 1.59
C THR A 113 -17.23 -12.49 1.59
N ALA A 114 -16.68 -13.27 2.52
CA ALA A 114 -15.23 -13.50 2.58
C ALA A 114 -14.68 -14.14 1.27
N SER A 115 -15.46 -15.04 0.64
CA SER A 115 -15.07 -15.65 -0.64
C SER A 115 -15.07 -14.63 -1.77
N GLY A 116 -16.12 -13.81 -1.89
CA GLY A 116 -16.23 -12.77 -2.90
C GLY A 116 -15.13 -11.71 -2.79
N ILE A 117 -14.83 -11.28 -1.56
CA ILE A 117 -13.72 -10.37 -1.27
C ILE A 117 -12.39 -11.00 -1.66
N ARG A 118 -12.14 -12.26 -1.28
CA ARG A 118 -10.91 -12.98 -1.62
C ARG A 118 -10.72 -13.07 -3.13
N GLU A 119 -11.73 -13.55 -3.86
CA GLU A 119 -11.65 -13.73 -5.31
C GLU A 119 -11.36 -12.43 -6.06
N ARG A 120 -11.92 -11.31 -5.57
CA ARG A 120 -11.81 -10.03 -6.27
C ARG A 120 -10.61 -9.20 -5.84
N LEU A 121 -10.21 -9.24 -4.57
CA LEU A 121 -9.23 -8.32 -4.00
C LEU A 121 -7.90 -8.96 -3.60
N LEU A 122 -7.86 -10.28 -3.38
CA LEU A 122 -6.64 -10.96 -2.92
C LEU A 122 -5.48 -10.76 -3.90
N VAL A 123 -5.73 -10.81 -5.21
CA VAL A 123 -4.70 -10.62 -6.23
C VAL A 123 -3.95 -9.29 -6.08
N TYR A 124 -4.63 -8.22 -5.67
CA TYR A 124 -3.99 -6.93 -5.48
C TYR A 124 -3.15 -6.91 -4.20
N ALA A 125 -3.64 -7.52 -3.12
CA ALA A 125 -2.88 -7.67 -1.88
C ALA A 125 -1.61 -8.52 -2.09
N LEU A 126 -1.66 -9.54 -2.96
CA LEU A 126 -0.50 -10.36 -3.28
C LEU A 126 0.51 -9.67 -4.22
N LEU A 127 0.03 -8.84 -5.16
CA LEU A 127 0.90 -8.09 -6.07
C LEU A 127 1.57 -6.88 -5.42
N PHE A 128 0.93 -6.31 -4.39
CA PHE A 128 1.40 -5.14 -3.65
C PHE A 128 1.34 -5.41 -2.14
N PRO A 129 2.14 -6.36 -1.62
CA PRO A 129 2.15 -6.73 -0.21
C PRO A 129 2.53 -5.58 0.73
N GLU A 130 3.15 -4.53 0.20
CA GLU A 130 3.52 -3.33 0.92
C GLU A 130 2.37 -2.32 1.10
N CYS A 131 1.20 -2.55 0.50
CA CYS A 131 0.00 -1.75 0.76
C CYS A 131 -0.69 -2.21 2.05
N GLU A 132 -1.18 -1.26 2.83
CA GLU A 132 -1.90 -1.53 4.09
C GLU A 132 -3.33 -2.08 3.90
N GLY A 133 -3.79 -2.11 2.65
CA GLY A 133 -5.06 -2.68 2.26
C GLY A 133 -5.53 -2.18 0.91
N VAL A 134 -6.69 -2.69 0.52
CA VAL A 134 -7.41 -2.26 -0.67
C VAL A 134 -8.67 -1.54 -0.22
N ILE A 135 -8.81 -0.27 -0.59
CA ILE A 135 -9.99 0.55 -0.37
C ILE A 135 -10.98 0.28 -1.52
N VAL A 136 -12.17 -0.17 -1.17
CA VAL A 136 -13.31 -0.19 -2.09
C VAL A 136 -14.10 1.09 -1.85
N ALA A 137 -14.18 1.94 -2.87
CA ALA A 137 -14.88 3.21 -2.83
C ALA A 137 -16.22 3.08 -3.58
N ASP A 138 -17.32 3.24 -2.86
CA ASP A 138 -18.65 3.35 -3.45
C ASP A 138 -19.00 4.83 -3.66
N MET A 139 -19.01 5.25 -4.92
CA MET A 139 -19.33 6.62 -5.30
C MET A 139 -20.82 6.96 -5.14
N ARG A 140 -21.71 5.96 -5.16
CA ARG A 140 -23.15 6.17 -5.02
C ARG A 140 -23.52 6.44 -3.58
N ASP A 141 -23.02 5.59 -2.69
CA ASP A 141 -23.29 5.69 -1.25
C ASP A 141 -22.28 6.59 -0.54
N ARG A 142 -21.27 7.09 -1.27
CA ARG A 142 -20.15 7.91 -0.77
C ARG A 142 -19.44 7.26 0.42
N THR A 143 -19.21 5.94 0.35
CA THR A 143 -18.56 5.19 1.44
C THR A 143 -17.23 4.61 0.99
N LEU A 144 -16.28 4.51 1.93
CA LEU A 144 -15.01 3.83 1.75
C LEU A 144 -14.93 2.63 2.70
N ARG A 145 -14.59 1.46 2.18
CA ARG A 145 -14.36 0.25 2.97
C ARG A 145 -12.96 -0.27 2.72
N THR A 146 -12.15 -0.38 3.78
CA THR A 146 -10.78 -0.90 3.67
C THR A 146 -10.77 -2.40 3.93
N VAL A 147 -10.32 -3.17 2.95
CA VAL A 147 -10.12 -4.61 3.03
C VAL A 147 -8.66 -4.93 3.31
N ARG A 148 -8.41 -5.80 4.27
CA ARG A 148 -7.08 -6.30 4.64
C ARG A 148 -7.08 -7.81 4.66
N PHE A 149 -6.00 -8.41 4.20
CA PHE A 149 -5.80 -9.85 4.22
C PHE A 149 -4.71 -10.21 5.23
N LYS A 150 -4.92 -11.30 5.97
CA LYS A 150 -3.93 -11.93 6.85
C LYS A 150 -3.92 -13.42 6.55
N ILE A 151 -2.75 -14.05 6.68
CA ILE A 151 -2.59 -15.50 6.44
C ILE A 151 -3.18 -16.32 7.60
N GLU A 152 -3.30 -15.72 8.77
CA GLU A 152 -3.91 -16.34 9.95
C GLU A 152 -5.41 -16.10 9.97
N GLU A 153 -6.20 -17.15 10.23
CA GLU A 153 -7.59 -17.03 10.65
C GLU A 153 -7.60 -16.35 12.02
N GLY A 154 -7.68 -15.01 12.03
CA GLY A 154 -7.48 -14.22 13.23
C GLY A 154 -8.35 -14.71 14.40
N LYS A 155 -7.71 -14.95 15.54
CA LYS A 155 -8.26 -14.56 16.85
C LYS A 155 -7.54 -13.29 17.25
N GLU A 156 -8.34 -12.30 17.64
CA GLU A 156 -8.00 -10.92 18.04
C GLU A 156 -6.52 -10.59 18.31
#